data_AF-A0A924WRN0-F1
#
_entry.id   AF-A0A924WRN0-F1
#
_cell.length_a   1.000
_cell.length_b   1.000
_cell.length_c   1.000
_cell.angle_alpha   90.00
_cell.angle_beta   90.00
_cell.angle_gamma   90.00
#
_symmetry.space_group_name_H-M   'P 1'
#
loop_
_entity.id
_entity.type
_entity.pdbx_description
1 polymer ?
#
loop_
_entity_poly.entity_id
_entity_poly.type
_entity_poly.pdbx_seq_one_letter_code
_entity_poly.pdbx_strand_id
1 'polypeptide(L)'
;MSSMTPQEIVHELDKHIVGQQAAKRAVAIALRNRWRRTQVDESLRQEITPKNILMIGPTGVGKTEIARRLARLADAPFIKVEATKFTEVGYVGRDVDTIIRDLTEIAIKQSRESEMRKMRHRAGDAAEERVLDAL
;
A
#
# COMPACT_ATOMS: atom_id res chain seq x y z
N MET A 1 0.16 -0.36 10.91
CA MET A 1 1.12 -1.18 10.12
C MET A 1 1.10 -2.58 10.68
N SER A 2 0.97 -3.60 9.84
CA SER A 2 0.94 -4.99 10.28
C SER A 2 2.23 -5.34 11.03
N SER A 3 2.10 -6.02 12.17
CA SER A 3 3.22 -6.49 13.01
C SER A 3 3.91 -7.74 12.45
N MET A 4 3.57 -8.13 11.21
CA MET A 4 4.04 -9.34 10.57
C MET A 4 5.56 -9.38 10.48
N THR A 5 6.10 -10.55 10.74
CA THR A 5 7.50 -10.91 10.54
C THR A 5 7.79 -11.08 9.05
N PRO A 6 9.07 -10.97 8.62
CA PRO A 6 9.43 -11.23 7.24
C PRO A 6 9.00 -12.62 6.74
N GLN A 7 9.02 -13.64 7.60
CA GLN A 7 8.61 -15.00 7.25
C GLN A 7 7.10 -15.07 6.98
N GLU A 8 6.27 -14.45 7.82
CA GLU A 8 4.82 -14.39 7.60
C GLU A 8 4.46 -13.63 6.32
N ILE A 9 5.18 -12.53 6.02
CA ILE A 9 4.97 -11.78 4.77
C ILE A 9 5.31 -12.65 3.56
N VAL A 10 6.43 -13.37 3.59
CA VAL A 10 6.81 -14.29 2.49
C VAL A 10 5.76 -15.39 2.32
N HIS A 11 5.31 -15.99 3.42
CA HIS A 11 4.29 -17.03 3.41
C HIS A 11 2.97 -16.54 2.81
N GLU A 12 2.54 -15.31 3.15
CA GLU A 12 1.35 -14.72 2.56
C GLU A 12 1.52 -14.43 1.06
N LEU A 13 2.72 -14.01 0.64
CA LEU A 13 3.04 -13.82 -0.78
C LEU A 13 3.11 -15.16 -1.55
N ASP A 14 3.52 -16.26 -0.90
CA ASP A 14 3.55 -17.60 -1.51
C ASP A 14 2.16 -18.09 -1.93
N LYS A 15 1.08 -17.63 -1.28
CA LYS A 15 -0.31 -17.97 -1.65
C LYS A 15 -0.74 -17.41 -3.01
N HIS A 16 -0.01 -16.41 -3.54
CA HIS A 16 -0.41 -15.67 -4.74
C HIS A 16 0.65 -15.65 -5.83
N ILE A 17 1.93 -15.76 -5.47
CA ILE A 17 3.05 -15.70 -6.40
C ILE A 17 3.80 -17.02 -6.31
N VAL A 18 3.98 -17.72 -7.42
CA VAL A 18 4.79 -18.95 -7.46
C VAL A 18 6.27 -18.58 -7.66
N GLY A 19 7.18 -19.17 -6.88
CA GLY A 19 8.63 -18.91 -7.00
C GLY A 19 9.06 -17.51 -6.50
N GLN A 20 10.05 -16.89 -7.16
CA GLN A 20 10.53 -15.53 -6.87
C GLN A 20 10.97 -15.27 -5.42
N GLN A 21 11.60 -16.26 -4.77
CA GLN A 21 11.91 -16.23 -3.34
C GLN A 21 12.81 -15.04 -2.93
N ALA A 22 13.80 -14.68 -3.76
CA ALA A 22 14.65 -13.53 -3.50
C ALA A 22 13.85 -12.21 -3.48
N ALA A 23 12.94 -12.02 -4.45
CA ALA A 23 12.10 -10.84 -4.53
C ALA A 23 11.12 -10.75 -3.34
N LYS A 24 10.48 -11.87 -2.96
CA LYS A 24 9.61 -11.96 -1.78
C LYS A 24 10.34 -11.58 -0.49
N ARG A 25 11.54 -12.12 -0.28
CA ARG A 25 12.38 -11.79 0.88
C ARG A 25 12.76 -10.31 0.91
N ALA A 26 13.16 -9.76 -0.23
CA ALA A 26 13.53 -8.35 -0.34
C ALA A 26 12.37 -7.42 0.05
N VAL A 27 11.17 -7.66 -0.48
CA VAL A 27 9.99 -6.85 -0.14
C VAL A 27 9.53 -7.03 1.30
N ALA A 28 9.63 -8.25 1.85
CA ALA A 28 9.28 -8.54 3.23
C ALA A 28 10.20 -7.80 4.21
N ILE A 29 11.50 -7.75 3.93
CA ILE A 29 12.48 -6.99 4.73
C ILE A 29 12.20 -5.49 4.63
N ALA A 30 11.93 -4.97 3.44
CA ALA A 30 11.63 -3.54 3.26
C ALA A 30 10.36 -3.13 4.04
N LEU A 31 9.31 -3.95 4.01
CA LEU A 31 8.10 -3.70 4.80
C LEU A 31 8.38 -3.79 6.31
N ARG A 32 9.12 -4.81 6.76
CA ARG A 32 9.48 -4.95 8.18
C ARG A 32 10.34 -3.79 8.68
N ASN A 33 11.22 -3.25 7.84
CA ASN A 33 12.03 -2.09 8.20
C ASN A 33 11.18 -0.84 8.43
N ARG A 34 10.04 -0.68 7.74
CA ARG A 34 9.08 0.40 8.04
C ARG A 34 8.48 0.25 9.43
N TRP A 35 8.10 -0.96 9.83
CA TRP A 35 7.64 -1.23 11.20
C TRP A 35 8.74 -0.99 12.22
N ARG A 36 9.97 -1.46 11.98
CA ARG A 36 11.11 -1.20 12.88
C ARG A 36 11.36 0.29 13.07
N ARG A 37 11.23 1.08 12.00
CA ARG A 37 11.34 2.54 12.06
C ARG A 37 10.31 3.19 12.98
N THR A 38 9.11 2.62 13.13
CA THR A 38 8.13 3.17 14.08
C THR A 38 8.41 2.78 15.54
N GLN A 39 9.35 1.85 15.78
CA GLN A 39 9.74 1.42 17.13
C GLN A 39 10.95 2.19 17.68
N VAL A 40 11.63 3.01 16.86
CA VAL A 40 12.75 3.85 17.32
C VAL A 40 12.25 5.22 17.78
N ASP A 41 13.09 5.89 18.58
CA ASP A 41 12.90 7.26 19.02
C ASP A 41 12.74 8.25 17.87
N GLU A 42 12.00 9.33 18.10
CA GLU A 42 11.60 10.28 17.07
C GLU A 42 12.81 10.97 16.39
N SER A 43 13.87 11.28 17.14
CA SER A 43 15.09 11.88 16.59
C SER A 43 15.74 10.96 15.56
N LEU A 44 15.88 9.67 15.87
CA LEU A 44 16.47 8.68 14.98
C LEU A 44 15.53 8.30 13.82
N ARG A 45 14.22 8.41 14.02
CA ARG A 45 13.19 8.06 13.02
C ARG A 45 13.34 8.86 11.73
N GLN A 46 13.70 10.14 11.83
CA GLN A 46 13.87 11.04 10.68
C GLN A 46 15.11 10.71 9.84
N GLU A 47 16.14 10.15 10.46
CA GLU A 47 17.39 9.76 9.78
C GLU A 47 17.25 8.46 8.99
N ILE A 48 16.26 7.62 9.32
CA ILE A 48 16.05 6.31 8.68
C ILE A 48 15.21 6.45 7.40
N THR A 49 15.90 6.42 6.26
CA THR A 49 15.27 6.45 4.94
C THR A 49 14.67 5.09 4.55
N PRO A 50 13.56 5.07 3.78
CA PRO A 50 13.00 3.83 3.24
C PRO A 50 14.00 3.08 2.35
N LYS A 51 14.04 1.75 2.47
CA LYS A 51 14.82 0.89 1.57
C LYS A 51 14.02 0.62 0.30
N ASN A 52 14.25 1.45 -0.72
CA ASN A 52 13.64 1.30 -2.05
C ASN A 52 14.17 0.03 -2.76
N ILE A 53 13.36 -0.54 -3.65
CA ILE A 53 13.63 -1.82 -4.31
C ILE A 53 13.63 -1.64 -5.82
N LEU A 54 14.67 -2.15 -6.47
CA LEU A 54 14.73 -2.33 -7.92
C LEU A 54 14.53 -3.81 -8.24
N MET A 55 13.46 -4.14 -8.98
CA MET A 55 13.20 -5.51 -9.43
C MET A 55 13.66 -5.69 -10.88
N ILE A 56 14.62 -6.59 -11.10
CA ILE A 56 15.17 -6.90 -12.43
C ILE A 56 14.67 -8.27 -12.87
N GLY A 57 14.12 -8.36 -14.08
CA GLY A 57 13.66 -9.63 -14.68
C GLY A 57 12.74 -9.42 -15.88
N PRO A 58 12.42 -10.47 -16.65
CA PRO A 58 11.58 -10.36 -17.84
C PRO A 58 10.12 -10.03 -17.50
N THR A 59 9.32 -9.65 -18.50
CA THR A 59 7.87 -9.43 -18.34
C THR A 59 7.16 -10.73 -17.93
N GLY A 60 6.04 -10.62 -17.22
CA GLY A 60 5.23 -11.78 -16.83
C GLY A 60 5.69 -12.56 -15.59
N VAL A 61 6.90 -12.34 -15.06
CA VAL A 61 7.42 -13.10 -13.89
C VAL A 61 6.85 -12.69 -12.52
N GLY A 62 5.87 -11.78 -12.48
CA GLY A 62 5.19 -11.39 -11.23
C GLY A 62 5.76 -10.17 -10.49
N LYS A 63 6.68 -9.39 -11.07
CA LYS A 63 7.24 -8.16 -10.44
C LYS A 63 6.16 -7.22 -9.89
N THR A 64 5.20 -6.85 -10.74
CA THR A 64 4.09 -5.96 -10.37
C THR A 64 3.14 -6.62 -9.38
N GLU A 65 2.95 -7.94 -9.48
CA GLU A 65 2.04 -8.67 -8.59
C GLU A 65 2.61 -8.75 -7.16
N ILE A 66 3.93 -8.95 -7.01
CA ILE A 66 4.60 -8.89 -5.70
C ILE A 66 4.34 -7.52 -5.05
N ALA A 67 4.56 -6.42 -5.76
CA ALA A 67 4.33 -5.08 -5.22
C ALA A 67 2.86 -4.82 -4.86
N ARG A 68 1.93 -5.22 -5.75
CA ARG A 68 0.48 -5.08 -5.54
C ARG A 68 0.00 -5.88 -4.32
N ARG A 69 0.46 -7.13 -4.17
CA ARG A 69 0.09 -8.00 -3.04
C ARG A 69 0.67 -7.51 -1.73
N LEU A 70 1.92 -7.05 -1.75
CA LEU A 70 2.55 -6.44 -0.57
C LEU A 70 1.75 -5.23 -0.08
N ALA A 71 1.30 -4.35 -0.98
CA ALA A 71 0.51 -3.19 -0.59
C ALA A 71 -0.84 -3.57 0.01
N ARG A 72 -1.53 -4.57 -0.57
CA ARG A 72 -2.78 -5.11 0.01
C ARG A 72 -2.57 -5.70 1.40
N LEU A 73 -1.50 -6.47 1.59
CA LEU A 73 -1.15 -7.08 2.88
C LEU A 73 -0.85 -6.01 3.94
N ALA A 74 -0.21 -4.92 3.54
CA ALA A 74 0.10 -3.81 4.43
C ALA A 74 -1.09 -2.84 4.64
N ASP A 75 -2.24 -3.08 4.00
CA ASP A 75 -3.36 -2.12 3.89
C ASP A 75 -2.88 -0.72 3.47
N ALA A 76 -1.97 -0.68 2.49
CA ALA A 76 -1.31 0.55 2.04
C ALA A 76 -1.83 1.00 0.66
N PRO A 77 -1.94 2.33 0.43
CA PRO A 77 -2.28 2.86 -0.89
C PRO A 77 -1.22 2.46 -1.92
N PHE A 78 -1.66 2.15 -3.14
CA PHE A 78 -0.80 1.61 -4.19
C PHE A 78 -1.14 2.19 -5.55
N ILE A 79 -0.11 2.59 -6.30
CA ILE A 79 -0.23 3.08 -7.67
C ILE A 79 0.81 2.41 -8.57
N LYS A 80 0.41 2.08 -9.82
CA LYS A 80 1.32 1.63 -10.88
C LYS A 80 1.51 2.76 -11.88
N VAL A 81 2.74 3.22 -12.06
CA VAL A 81 3.08 4.25 -13.05
C VAL A 81 4.15 3.71 -14.01
N GLU A 82 4.07 4.11 -15.27
CA GLU A 82 5.06 3.78 -16.30
C GLU A 82 5.99 4.98 -16.49
N ALA A 83 7.30 4.77 -16.27
CA ALA A 83 8.29 5.84 -16.28
C ALA A 83 8.41 6.54 -17.65
N THR A 84 8.20 5.80 -18.74
CA THR A 84 8.28 6.33 -20.11
C THR A 84 7.24 7.41 -20.41
N LYS A 85 6.15 7.49 -19.63
CA LYS A 85 5.12 8.54 -19.75
C LYS A 85 5.63 9.94 -19.42
N PHE A 86 6.76 10.04 -18.72
CA PHE A 86 7.36 11.32 -18.32
C PHE A 86 8.48 11.76 -19.29
N THR A 87 8.88 10.88 -20.21
CA THR A 87 9.92 11.14 -21.20
C THR A 87 9.39 11.17 -22.63
N GLU A 88 8.11 10.84 -22.85
CA GLU A 88 7.47 10.87 -24.17
C GLU A 88 7.42 12.31 -24.72
N VAL A 89 7.88 12.47 -25.96
CA VAL A 89 8.15 13.76 -26.62
C VAL A 89 6.86 14.56 -26.81
N GLY A 90 6.69 15.62 -26.03
CA GLY A 90 5.59 16.57 -26.11
C GLY A 90 5.91 17.85 -25.33
N TYR A 91 5.42 19.00 -25.79
CA TYR A 91 5.81 20.36 -25.35
C TYR A 91 5.45 20.68 -23.88
N VAL A 92 4.65 19.83 -23.21
CA VAL A 92 4.42 19.85 -21.77
C VAL A 92 4.27 18.39 -21.32
N GLY A 93 5.34 17.78 -20.81
CA GLY A 93 5.27 16.41 -20.27
C GLY A 93 4.27 16.31 -19.12
N ARG A 94 3.77 15.10 -18.82
CA ARG A 94 3.01 14.88 -17.58
C ARG A 94 3.90 15.24 -16.39
N ASP A 95 3.34 15.93 -15.41
CA ASP A 95 4.06 16.33 -14.20
C ASP A 95 4.29 15.12 -13.27
N VAL A 96 5.52 14.94 -12.78
CA VAL A 96 5.88 13.86 -11.84
C VAL A 96 5.11 13.97 -10.52
N ASP A 97 4.67 15.17 -10.15
CA ASP A 97 3.87 15.41 -8.94
C ASP A 97 2.50 14.74 -9.02
N THR A 98 2.02 14.41 -10.22
CA THR A 98 0.78 13.62 -10.42
C THR A 98 0.86 12.26 -9.75
N ILE A 99 2.04 11.64 -9.65
CA ILE A 99 2.23 10.34 -8.98
C ILE A 99 1.80 10.42 -7.51
N ILE A 100 2.21 11.49 -6.82
CA ILE A 100 1.91 11.70 -5.41
C ILE A 100 0.45 12.12 -5.23
N ARG A 101 -0.08 12.94 -6.15
CA ARG A 101 -1.50 13.32 -6.15
C ARG A 101 -2.41 12.11 -6.26
N ASP A 102 -2.19 11.27 -7.27
CA ASP A 102 -2.99 10.06 -7.52
C ASP A 102 -2.87 9.07 -6.34
N LEU A 103 -1.67 8.90 -5.77
CA LEU A 103 -1.47 8.06 -4.58
C LEU A 103 -2.25 8.58 -3.37
N THR A 104 -2.27 9.91 -3.18
CA THR A 104 -3.02 10.57 -2.10
C THR A 104 -4.53 10.39 -2.28
N GLU A 105 -5.04 10.55 -3.50
CA GLU A 105 -6.46 10.33 -3.80
C GLU A 105 -6.89 8.88 -3.49
N ILE A 106 -6.06 7.90 -3.85
CA ILE A 106 -6.28 6.49 -3.50
C ILE A 106 -6.32 6.30 -1.98
N ALA A 107 -5.40 6.93 -1.25
CA ALA A 107 -5.35 6.84 0.21
C ALA A 107 -6.59 7.45 0.88
N ILE A 108 -7.05 8.61 0.41
CA ILE A 108 -8.28 9.26 0.90
C ILE A 108 -9.48 8.36 0.66
N LYS A 109 -9.61 7.81 -0.55
CA LYS A 109 -10.70 6.88 -0.89
C LYS A 109 -10.70 5.65 0.01
N GLN A 110 -9.53 5.00 0.18
CA GLN A 110 -9.36 3.83 1.03
C GLN A 110 -9.71 4.12 2.49
N SER A 111 -9.27 5.26 3.02
CA SER A 111 -9.60 5.69 4.38
C SER A 111 -11.10 5.93 4.54
N ARG A 112 -11.73 6.64 3.59
CA ARG A 112 -13.18 6.89 3.60
C ARG A 112 -13.97 5.59 3.60
N GLU A 113 -13.61 4.63 2.75
CA GLU A 113 -14.27 3.32 2.69
C GLU A 113 -14.12 2.53 3.99
N SER A 114 -12.93 2.56 4.60
CA SER A 114 -12.65 1.93 5.89
C SER A 114 -13.49 2.54 7.02
N GLU A 115 -13.53 3.86 7.14
CA GLU A 115 -14.30 4.56 8.17
C GLU A 115 -15.81 4.39 7.97
N MET A 116 -16.31 4.47 6.73
CA MET A 116 -17.71 4.19 6.43
C MET A 116 -18.09 2.77 6.88
N ARG A 117 -17.23 1.78 6.62
CA ARG A 117 -17.49 0.39 7.04
C ARG A 117 -17.52 0.24 8.55
N LYS A 118 -16.65 0.92 9.30
CA LYS A 118 -16.65 0.92 10.78
C LYS A 118 -17.94 1.51 11.35
N MET A 119 -18.47 2.57 10.74
CA MET A 119 -19.66 3.27 11.24
C MET A 119 -20.98 2.65 10.78
N ARG A 120 -20.99 1.68 9.86
CA ARG A 120 -22.21 1.08 9.30
C ARG A 120 -23.20 0.58 10.35
N HIS A 121 -22.73 -0.13 11.37
CA HIS A 121 -23.62 -0.69 12.40
C HIS A 121 -24.30 0.41 13.20
N ARG A 122 -23.50 1.34 13.77
CA ARG A 122 -24.00 2.47 14.55
C ARG A 122 -24.93 3.38 13.73
N ALA A 123 -24.62 3.57 12.45
CA ALA A 123 -25.47 4.32 11.54
C ALA A 123 -26.79 3.60 11.25
N GLY A 124 -26.79 2.26 11.23
CA GLY A 124 -28.00 1.44 11.13
C GLY A 124 -28.87 1.58 12.38
N ASP A 125 -28.30 1.36 13.56
CA ASP A 125 -29.04 1.46 14.84
C ASP A 125 -29.67 2.85 15.01
N ALA A 126 -28.89 3.91 14.74
CA ALA A 126 -29.38 5.30 14.83
C ALA A 126 -30.43 5.63 13.75
N ALA A 127 -30.38 4.98 12.59
CA ALA A 127 -31.40 5.16 11.56
C ALA A 127 -32.70 4.45 11.97
N GLU A 128 -32.61 3.27 12.56
CA GLU A 128 -33.76 2.51 13.07
C GLU A 128 -34.46 3.25 14.22
N GLU A 129 -33.71 3.72 15.21
CA GLU A 129 -34.24 4.54 16.33
C GLU A 129 -34.99 5.76 15.80
N ARG A 130 -34.41 6.47 14.82
CA ARG A 130 -35.04 7.66 14.22
C ARG A 130 -36.32 7.34 13.43
N VAL A 131 -36.45 6.12 12.90
CA VAL A 131 -37.70 5.66 12.26
C VAL A 131 -38.74 5.31 13.32
N LEU A 132 -38.34 4.65 14.41
CA LEU A 132 -39.22 4.30 15.52
C LEU A 132 -39.79 5.54 16.22
N ASP A 133 -38.96 6.57 16.43
CA ASP A 133 -39.40 7.85 17.02
C ASP A 133 -40.42 8.62 16.16
N ALA A 134 -40.48 8.31 14.86
CA ALA A 134 -41.38 8.96 13.92
C ALA A 134 -42.72 8.23 13.74
N LEU A 135 -42.91 7.08 14.38
CA LEU A 135 -44.13 6.25 14.37
C LEU A 135 -44.95 6.45 15.64
#